data_AF-A0A7C4AT74-F1
#
_entry.id   AF-A0A7C4AT74-F1
#
_cell.length_a   1.000
_cell.length_b   1.000
_cell.length_c   1.000
_cell.angle_alpha   90.00
_cell.angle_beta   90.00
_cell.angle_gamma   90.00
#
_symmetry.space_group_name_H-M   'P 1'
#
loop_
_entity.id
_entity.type
_entity.pdbx_description
1 polymer ?
#
loop_
_entity_poly.entity_id
_entity_poly.type
_entity_poly.pdbx_seq_one_letter_code
_entity_poly.pdbx_strand_id
1 'polypeptide(L)'
;MNAREQNRQLRTSMHCKVGVFLCAVGVGVLCAYGDLAFAENRISEASQQCIDCHSVATPAILENWKKSRHSTATPEEALKKKALERRVSAKQVPAALASSVVGCAECHCMNPGAHKDLFDHNDEKVHLTVTPHDCRTCHTDEAAQYEKNIMSHAHGNLAKNQLYAAMMTSVNGVQSVG
;
A
#
# COMPACT_ATOMS: atom_id res chain seq x y z
N MET A 1 32.97 74.74 -1.92
CA MET A 1 32.25 73.49 -1.59
C MET A 1 33.23 72.55 -0.92
N ASN A 2 32.93 72.17 0.32
CA ASN A 2 33.84 71.42 1.19
C ASN A 2 33.66 69.91 0.99
N ALA A 3 34.75 69.13 0.98
CA ALA A 3 34.75 67.65 0.89
C ALA A 3 33.81 66.96 1.91
N ARG A 4 33.46 67.62 3.02
CA ARG A 4 32.47 67.17 4.00
C ARG A 4 31.03 67.19 3.48
N GLU A 5 30.68 68.09 2.57
CA GLU A 5 29.33 68.19 1.98
C GLU A 5 29.12 67.11 0.91
N GLN A 6 30.15 66.77 0.12
CA GLN A 6 30.10 65.67 -0.85
C GLN A 6 29.94 64.31 -0.18
N ASN A 7 30.61 64.09 0.96
CA ASN A 7 30.48 62.84 1.74
C ASN A 7 29.08 62.67 2.37
N ARG A 8 28.42 63.78 2.73
CA ARG A 8 27.05 63.76 3.29
C ARG A 8 26.01 63.39 2.23
N GLN A 9 26.18 63.88 0.99
CA GLN A 9 25.28 63.53 -0.12
C GLN A 9 25.44 62.07 -0.60
N LEU A 10 26.65 61.51 -0.57
CA LEU A 10 26.90 60.11 -0.89
C LEU A 10 26.28 59.15 0.14
N ARG A 11 26.32 59.49 1.44
CA ARG A 11 25.68 58.68 2.49
C ARG A 11 24.15 58.67 2.39
N THR A 12 23.49 59.75 1.99
CA THR A 12 22.02 59.79 1.88
C THR A 12 21.47 59.03 0.67
N SER A 13 22.24 58.91 -0.42
CA SER A 13 21.84 58.15 -1.62
C SER A 13 21.91 56.62 -1.42
N MET A 14 22.81 56.17 -0.54
CA MET A 14 23.10 54.74 -0.33
C MET A 14 22.07 54.04 0.59
N HIS A 15 21.45 54.76 1.52
CA HIS A 15 20.42 54.20 2.41
C HIS A 15 19.06 54.01 1.73
N CYS A 16 18.78 54.74 0.65
CA CYS A 16 17.52 54.64 -0.09
C CYS A 16 17.48 53.39 -1.01
N LYS A 17 18.64 52.89 -1.46
CA LYS A 17 18.72 51.72 -2.34
C LYS A 17 18.82 50.38 -1.61
N VAL A 18 19.27 50.37 -0.35
CA VAL A 18 19.39 49.15 0.46
C VAL A 18 18.04 48.74 1.06
N GLY A 19 17.17 49.71 1.41
CA GLY A 19 15.86 49.43 2.02
C GLY A 19 14.80 48.86 1.07
N VAL A 20 14.94 49.07 -0.25
CA VAL A 20 13.95 48.59 -1.24
C VAL A 20 14.21 47.14 -1.67
N PHE A 21 15.44 46.63 -1.52
CA PHE A 21 15.78 45.25 -1.87
C PHE A 21 15.48 44.23 -0.74
N LEU A 22 15.31 44.68 0.51
CA LEU A 22 15.11 43.81 1.66
C LEU A 22 13.64 43.41 1.93
N CYS A 23 12.66 44.02 1.25
CA CYS A 23 11.24 43.61 1.35
C CYS A 23 10.79 42.61 0.26
N ALA A 24 11.48 42.54 -0.88
CA ALA A 24 11.08 41.66 -1.99
C ALA A 24 11.60 40.21 -1.85
N VAL A 25 12.60 39.97 -1.00
CA VAL A 25 13.18 38.63 -0.79
C VAL A 25 12.50 37.88 0.38
N GLY A 26 11.92 38.59 1.35
CA GLY A 26 11.29 37.97 2.53
C GLY A 26 9.91 37.35 2.29
N VAL A 27 9.16 37.83 1.29
CA VAL A 27 7.79 37.34 0.99
C VAL A 27 7.78 36.24 -0.07
N GLY A 28 8.78 36.20 -0.96
CA GLY A 28 8.90 35.16 -1.99
C GLY A 28 9.43 33.82 -1.47
N VAL A 29 10.12 33.82 -0.32
CA VAL A 29 10.72 32.60 0.26
C VAL A 29 9.70 31.80 1.09
N LEU A 30 8.64 32.42 1.63
CA LEU A 30 7.65 31.69 2.44
C LEU A 30 6.60 30.91 1.62
N CYS A 31 6.36 31.25 0.36
CA CYS A 31 5.35 30.58 -0.47
C CYS A 31 5.88 29.37 -1.27
N ALA A 32 7.20 29.14 -1.28
CA ALA A 32 7.81 28.05 -2.04
C ALA A 32 7.98 26.74 -1.24
N TYR A 33 7.64 26.73 0.05
CA TYR A 33 7.76 25.54 0.91
C TYR A 33 6.43 24.80 1.13
N GLY A 34 5.32 25.27 0.55
CA GLY A 34 3.98 24.70 0.77
C GLY A 34 3.69 23.38 0.02
N ASP A 35 4.45 23.04 -1.01
CA ASP A 35 4.13 21.90 -1.90
C ASP A 35 4.97 20.63 -1.65
N LEU A 36 5.88 20.64 -0.68
CA LEU A 36 6.78 19.50 -0.41
C LEU A 36 6.23 18.48 0.61
N ALA A 37 5.03 18.71 1.17
CA ALA A 37 4.47 17.89 2.26
C ALA A 37 3.49 16.78 1.82
N PHE A 38 3.26 16.56 0.51
CA PHE A 38 2.33 15.50 0.04
C PHE A 38 3.00 14.17 -0.33
N ALA A 39 4.31 14.03 -0.12
CA ALA A 39 5.01 12.75 -0.28
C ALA A 39 5.16 11.98 1.04
N GLU A 40 4.19 12.13 1.95
CA GLU A 40 4.13 11.36 3.19
C GLU A 40 3.59 9.95 2.94
N ASN A 41 4.22 9.01 3.66
CA ASN A 41 4.17 7.56 3.56
C ASN A 41 3.01 6.96 2.73
N ARG A 42 3.35 6.31 1.61
CA ARG A 42 2.38 5.60 0.75
C ARG A 42 1.81 4.35 1.43
N ILE A 43 2.30 3.99 2.61
CA ILE A 43 1.79 2.94 3.48
C ILE A 43 0.70 3.55 4.37
N SER A 44 -0.45 2.87 4.50
CA SER A 44 -1.49 3.33 5.41
C SER A 44 -1.03 3.30 6.87
N GLU A 45 -1.69 4.09 7.71
CA GLU A 45 -1.41 4.12 9.15
C GLU A 45 -1.56 2.71 9.79
N ALA A 46 -2.63 1.99 9.46
CA ALA A 46 -2.87 0.63 9.94
C ALA A 46 -1.73 -0.33 9.53
N SER A 47 -1.28 -0.28 8.27
CA SER A 47 -0.14 -1.08 7.82
C SER A 47 1.17 -0.65 8.44
N GLN A 48 1.36 0.64 8.75
CA GLN A 48 2.55 1.12 9.45
C GLN A 48 2.63 0.52 10.87
N GLN A 49 1.53 0.50 11.62
CA GLN A 49 1.48 -0.14 12.94
C GLN A 49 1.85 -1.64 12.89
N CYS A 50 1.39 -2.33 11.84
CA CYS A 50 1.76 -3.72 11.59
C CYS A 50 3.28 -3.85 11.39
N ILE A 51 3.86 -3.01 10.52
CA ILE A 51 5.28 -3.04 10.17
C ILE A 51 6.17 -2.73 11.38
N ASP A 52 5.79 -1.78 12.21
CA ASP A 52 6.59 -1.37 13.37
C ASP A 52 6.89 -2.56 14.30
N CYS A 53 5.90 -3.40 14.57
CA CYS A 53 6.09 -4.62 15.36
C CYS A 53 6.64 -5.81 14.53
N HIS A 54 6.11 -6.03 13.32
CA HIS A 54 6.47 -7.20 12.51
C HIS A 54 7.85 -7.11 11.85
N SER A 55 8.46 -5.93 11.82
CA SER A 55 9.87 -5.76 11.44
C SER A 55 10.82 -6.53 12.35
N VAL A 56 10.45 -6.70 13.63
CA VAL A 56 11.22 -7.44 14.63
C VAL A 56 10.64 -8.84 14.83
N ALA A 57 9.32 -8.98 14.91
CA ALA A 57 8.68 -10.27 15.21
C ALA A 57 8.76 -11.26 14.04
N THR A 58 8.61 -10.79 12.80
CA THR A 58 8.61 -11.65 11.59
C THR A 58 9.34 -10.97 10.41
N PRO A 59 10.64 -10.68 10.53
CA PRO A 59 11.39 -9.88 9.55
C PRO A 59 11.33 -10.46 8.13
N ALA A 60 11.34 -11.79 7.99
CA ALA A 60 11.30 -12.44 6.68
C ALA A 60 9.99 -12.17 5.91
N ILE A 61 8.85 -12.06 6.61
CA ILE A 61 7.56 -11.74 5.98
C ILE A 61 7.58 -10.30 5.46
N LEU A 62 8.08 -9.37 6.27
CA LEU A 62 8.22 -7.97 5.88
C LEU A 62 9.13 -7.82 4.66
N GLU A 63 10.30 -8.48 4.66
CA GLU A 63 11.24 -8.41 3.54
C GLU A 63 10.70 -9.05 2.25
N ASN A 64 9.88 -10.10 2.37
CA ASN A 64 9.19 -10.67 1.21
C ASN A 64 8.14 -9.69 0.65
N TRP A 65 7.37 -9.03 1.52
CA TRP A 65 6.40 -8.02 1.09
C TRP A 65 7.08 -6.83 0.41
N LYS A 66 8.18 -6.29 0.97
CA LYS A 66 8.95 -5.17 0.38
C LYS A 66 9.48 -5.45 -1.03
N LYS A 67 9.69 -6.71 -1.39
CA LYS A 67 10.12 -7.11 -2.74
C LYS A 67 8.96 -7.24 -3.74
N SER A 68 7.72 -7.18 -3.26
CA SER A 68 6.53 -7.32 -4.08
C SER A 68 6.11 -6.01 -4.76
N ARG A 69 5.29 -6.11 -5.82
CA ARG A 69 4.64 -4.93 -6.41
C ARG A 69 3.58 -4.31 -5.52
N HIS A 70 2.98 -5.10 -4.64
CA HIS A 70 2.00 -4.64 -3.66
C HIS A 70 2.59 -3.61 -2.70
N SER A 71 3.90 -3.68 -2.41
CA SER A 71 4.59 -2.68 -1.56
C SER A 71 5.03 -1.41 -2.28
N THR A 72 4.95 -1.34 -3.62
CA THR A 72 5.57 -0.27 -4.41
C THR A 72 4.62 0.46 -5.36
N ALA A 73 3.40 -0.04 -5.57
CA ALA A 73 2.39 0.59 -6.42
C ALA A 73 1.05 0.63 -5.71
N THR A 74 0.35 1.76 -5.81
CA THR A 74 -1.03 1.87 -5.31
C THR A 74 -2.01 1.41 -6.39
N PRO A 75 -3.22 0.99 -6.02
CA PRO A 75 -4.26 0.70 -7.00
C PRO A 75 -4.59 1.91 -7.89
N GLU A 76 -4.60 3.12 -7.35
CA GLU A 76 -4.85 4.33 -8.15
C GLU A 76 -3.79 4.53 -9.25
N GLU A 77 -2.51 4.37 -8.93
CA GLU A 77 -1.44 4.46 -9.92
C GLU A 77 -1.53 3.33 -10.95
N ALA A 78 -1.87 2.12 -10.50
CA ALA A 78 -2.06 0.99 -11.39
C ALA A 78 -3.14 1.31 -12.42
N LEU A 79 -4.30 1.81 -11.96
CA LEU A 79 -5.45 2.14 -12.82
C LEU A 79 -5.15 3.21 -13.88
N LYS A 80 -4.17 4.09 -13.65
CA LYS A 80 -3.71 5.10 -14.63
C LYS A 80 -2.87 4.50 -15.78
N LYS A 81 -2.40 3.26 -15.64
CA LYS A 81 -1.56 2.60 -16.66
C LYS A 81 -2.40 2.03 -17.80
N LYS A 82 -1.74 1.78 -18.93
CA LYS A 82 -2.33 1.06 -20.07
C LYS A 82 -2.77 -0.34 -19.66
N ALA A 83 -3.76 -0.89 -20.36
CA ALA A 83 -4.40 -2.16 -20.00
C ALA A 83 -3.41 -3.32 -19.73
N LEU A 84 -2.38 -3.49 -20.57
CA LEU A 84 -1.38 -4.57 -20.43
C LEU A 84 -0.40 -4.35 -19.26
N GLU A 85 -0.27 -3.12 -18.76
CA GLU A 85 0.66 -2.75 -17.69
C GLU A 85 -0.03 -2.56 -16.33
N ARG A 86 -1.36 -2.33 -16.35
CA ARG A 86 -2.19 -1.98 -15.20
C ARG A 86 -2.19 -3.05 -14.12
N ARG A 87 -2.29 -4.34 -14.49
CA ARG A 87 -2.26 -5.49 -13.55
C ARG A 87 -3.29 -5.45 -12.40
N VAL A 88 -4.28 -4.57 -12.51
CA VAL A 88 -5.47 -4.47 -11.67
C VAL A 88 -6.65 -4.55 -12.64
N SER A 89 -7.59 -5.44 -12.37
CA SER A 89 -8.70 -5.72 -13.29
C SER A 89 -10.01 -5.06 -12.85
N ALA A 90 -10.14 -4.70 -11.57
CA ALA A 90 -11.26 -3.92 -11.08
C ALA A 90 -11.38 -2.59 -11.85
N LYS A 91 -12.61 -2.22 -12.23
CA LYS A 91 -12.89 -0.92 -12.86
C LYS A 91 -12.68 0.25 -11.91
N GLN A 92 -12.93 0.00 -10.62
CA GLN A 92 -12.78 0.95 -9.52
C GLN A 92 -12.35 0.18 -8.27
N VAL A 93 -11.49 0.78 -7.47
CA VAL A 93 -11.06 0.27 -6.17
C VAL A 93 -11.62 1.19 -5.08
N PRO A 94 -12.08 0.68 -3.93
CA PRO A 94 -12.61 1.53 -2.86
C PRO A 94 -11.62 2.63 -2.47
N ALA A 95 -12.13 3.85 -2.24
CA ALA A 95 -11.31 5.02 -1.97
C ALA A 95 -10.33 4.81 -0.80
N ALA A 96 -10.75 4.09 0.24
CA ALA A 96 -9.93 3.74 1.40
C ALA A 96 -8.67 2.91 1.07
N LEU A 97 -8.62 2.26 -0.09
CA LEU A 97 -7.52 1.41 -0.54
C LEU A 97 -6.79 1.97 -1.77
N ALA A 98 -7.32 3.04 -2.38
CA ALA A 98 -6.86 3.49 -3.70
C ALA A 98 -5.50 4.19 -3.63
N SER A 99 -5.29 5.02 -2.60
CA SER A 99 -4.13 5.91 -2.46
C SER A 99 -2.98 5.33 -1.63
N SER A 100 -3.18 4.21 -0.92
CA SER A 100 -2.13 3.47 -0.24
C SER A 100 -1.60 2.31 -1.10
N VAL A 101 -0.35 1.91 -0.84
CA VAL A 101 0.16 0.63 -1.33
C VAL A 101 -0.60 -0.50 -0.64
N VAL A 102 -0.61 -1.68 -1.25
CA VAL A 102 -1.25 -2.86 -0.66
C VAL A 102 -0.33 -3.42 0.43
N GLY A 103 -0.47 -2.88 1.64
CA GLY A 103 0.24 -3.28 2.83
C GLY A 103 -0.39 -4.47 3.55
N CYS A 104 -0.03 -4.65 4.82
CA CYS A 104 -0.52 -5.74 5.66
C CYS A 104 -2.04 -5.62 5.90
N ALA A 105 -2.49 -4.45 6.34
CA ALA A 105 -3.88 -4.20 6.71
C ALA A 105 -4.81 -4.18 5.49
N GLU A 106 -4.30 -3.71 4.33
CA GLU A 106 -5.06 -3.72 3.07
C GLU A 106 -5.49 -5.14 2.64
N CYS A 107 -4.85 -6.20 3.15
CA CYS A 107 -5.30 -7.57 2.90
C CYS A 107 -5.91 -8.24 4.14
N HIS A 108 -5.27 -8.09 5.31
CA HIS A 108 -5.61 -8.86 6.50
C HIS A 108 -6.71 -8.24 7.38
N CYS A 109 -7.12 -7.00 7.11
CA CYS A 109 -8.23 -6.33 7.81
C CYS A 109 -9.45 -6.13 6.89
N MET A 110 -9.41 -6.66 5.65
CA MET A 110 -10.48 -6.45 4.69
C MET A 110 -11.65 -7.41 4.95
N ASN A 111 -12.87 -6.97 4.61
CA ASN A 111 -14.08 -7.79 4.65
C ASN A 111 -14.29 -8.56 5.98
N PRO A 112 -14.13 -7.95 7.16
CA PRO A 112 -14.10 -8.68 8.42
C PRO A 112 -15.33 -9.55 8.67
N GLY A 113 -16.51 -9.11 8.21
CA GLY A 113 -17.75 -9.89 8.32
C GLY A 113 -17.82 -11.16 7.46
N ALA A 114 -16.90 -11.35 6.51
CA ALA A 114 -16.82 -12.54 5.65
C ALA A 114 -15.87 -13.61 6.21
N HIS A 115 -15.07 -13.28 7.22
CA HIS A 115 -14.01 -14.14 7.75
C HIS A 115 -14.40 -14.72 9.11
N LYS A 116 -14.27 -16.05 9.26
CA LYS A 116 -14.56 -16.76 10.51
C LYS A 116 -13.36 -16.81 11.46
N ASP A 117 -12.16 -16.62 10.91
CA ASP A 117 -10.87 -16.57 11.61
C ASP A 117 -10.49 -15.14 12.01
N LEU A 118 -11.48 -14.26 12.16
CA LEU A 118 -11.29 -12.88 12.61
C LEU A 118 -10.98 -12.84 14.12
N PHE A 119 -9.97 -12.08 14.52
CA PHE A 119 -9.61 -11.86 15.91
C PHE A 119 -9.06 -10.45 16.12
N ASP A 120 -9.03 -9.99 17.38
CA ASP A 120 -8.39 -8.73 17.75
C ASP A 120 -6.87 -8.89 17.77
N HIS A 121 -6.18 -8.01 17.06
CA HIS A 121 -4.73 -7.92 17.12
C HIS A 121 -4.32 -6.45 17.24
N ASN A 122 -4.03 -6.03 18.48
CA ASN A 122 -3.95 -4.62 18.88
C ASN A 122 -5.28 -3.89 18.62
N ASP A 123 -5.23 -2.74 17.94
CA ASP A 123 -6.41 -1.90 17.67
C ASP A 123 -7.16 -2.29 16.39
N GLU A 124 -6.75 -3.39 15.73
CA GLU A 124 -7.30 -3.84 14.46
C GLU A 124 -8.00 -5.21 14.56
N LYS A 125 -9.02 -5.40 13.71
CA LYS A 125 -9.66 -6.71 13.49
C LYS A 125 -8.98 -7.39 12.31
N VAL A 126 -8.27 -8.48 12.59
CA VAL A 126 -7.39 -9.16 11.63
C VAL A 126 -7.87 -10.58 11.36
N HIS A 127 -7.77 -11.03 10.12
CA HIS A 127 -7.88 -12.45 9.73
C HIS A 127 -6.56 -12.94 9.13
N LEU A 128 -6.16 -14.17 9.46
CA LEU A 128 -4.88 -14.73 8.97
C LEU A 128 -4.99 -15.17 7.52
N THR A 129 -6.15 -15.73 7.14
CA THR A 129 -6.35 -16.33 5.83
C THR A 129 -6.90 -15.29 4.86
N VAL A 130 -6.05 -14.72 4.01
CA VAL A 130 -6.50 -13.90 2.87
C VAL A 130 -7.03 -14.82 1.78
N THR A 131 -8.28 -14.63 1.40
CA THR A 131 -9.02 -15.51 0.47
C THR A 131 -9.06 -14.93 -0.95
N PRO A 132 -9.40 -15.73 -1.98
CA PRO A 132 -9.66 -15.20 -3.32
C PRO A 132 -10.74 -14.11 -3.36
N HIS A 133 -11.66 -14.09 -2.38
CA HIS A 133 -12.69 -13.06 -2.29
C HIS A 133 -12.13 -11.70 -1.84
N ASP A 134 -11.08 -11.68 -1.03
CA ASP A 134 -10.39 -10.43 -0.67
C ASP A 134 -9.60 -9.89 -1.85
N CYS A 135 -8.90 -10.78 -2.57
CA CYS A 135 -8.17 -10.43 -3.79
C CYS A 135 -9.10 -9.81 -4.86
N ARG A 136 -10.36 -10.25 -4.92
CA ARG A 136 -11.38 -9.79 -5.88
C ARG A 136 -11.65 -8.29 -5.78
N THR A 137 -11.38 -7.64 -4.65
CA THR A 137 -11.53 -6.18 -4.50
C THR A 137 -10.73 -5.41 -5.55
N CYS A 138 -9.54 -5.90 -5.90
CA CYS A 138 -8.66 -5.29 -6.91
C CYS A 138 -8.52 -6.17 -8.18
N HIS A 139 -8.63 -7.49 -8.03
CA HIS A 139 -8.39 -8.49 -9.07
C HIS A 139 -9.69 -9.25 -9.41
N THR A 140 -10.70 -8.53 -9.89
CA THR A 140 -12.03 -9.09 -10.21
C THR A 140 -11.97 -10.18 -11.27
N ASP A 141 -11.19 -9.96 -12.34
CA ASP A 141 -11.15 -10.87 -13.47
C ASP A 141 -10.40 -12.15 -13.10
N GLU A 142 -9.25 -12.01 -12.42
CA GLU A 142 -8.44 -13.15 -11.98
C GLU A 142 -9.19 -14.02 -10.98
N ALA A 143 -9.90 -13.40 -10.02
CA ALA A 143 -10.73 -14.15 -9.07
C ALA A 143 -11.85 -14.91 -9.78
N ALA A 144 -12.53 -14.29 -10.74
CA ALA A 144 -13.62 -14.93 -11.50
C ALA A 144 -13.12 -16.05 -12.44
N GLN A 145 -11.91 -15.90 -12.99
CA GLN A 145 -11.27 -16.94 -13.80
C GLN A 145 -10.82 -18.11 -12.93
N TYR A 146 -10.18 -17.85 -11.79
CA TYR A 146 -9.69 -18.88 -10.88
C TYR A 146 -10.84 -19.68 -10.24
N GLU A 147 -11.97 -19.03 -9.95
CA GLU A 147 -13.18 -19.70 -9.46
C GLU A 147 -13.69 -20.80 -10.41
N LYS A 148 -13.37 -20.72 -11.71
CA LYS A 148 -13.74 -21.74 -12.71
C LYS A 148 -12.62 -22.77 -12.96
N ASN A 149 -11.47 -22.63 -12.31
CA ASN A 149 -10.31 -23.48 -12.51
C ASN A 149 -10.46 -24.81 -11.75
N ILE A 150 -10.07 -25.94 -12.37
CA ILE A 150 -10.08 -27.25 -11.71
C ILE A 150 -9.29 -27.26 -10.38
N MET A 151 -8.25 -26.43 -10.27
CA MET A 151 -7.41 -26.31 -9.08
C MET A 151 -8.13 -25.64 -7.91
N SER A 152 -9.02 -24.68 -8.15
CA SER A 152 -9.81 -24.07 -7.07
C SER A 152 -10.84 -25.05 -6.49
N HIS A 153 -11.19 -26.09 -7.25
CA HIS A 153 -12.05 -27.18 -6.82
C HIS A 153 -11.27 -28.45 -6.41
N ALA A 154 -9.93 -28.40 -6.33
CA ALA A 154 -9.08 -29.59 -6.16
C ALA A 154 -9.47 -30.47 -4.97
N HIS A 155 -9.73 -29.86 -3.80
CA HIS A 155 -10.15 -30.62 -2.63
C HIS A 155 -11.49 -31.36 -2.87
N GLY A 156 -12.46 -30.70 -3.50
CA GLY A 156 -13.73 -31.33 -3.86
C GLY A 156 -13.54 -32.45 -4.89
N ASN A 157 -12.77 -32.18 -5.94
CA ASN A 157 -12.47 -33.14 -7.00
C ASN A 157 -11.82 -34.41 -6.45
N LEU A 158 -10.94 -34.28 -5.46
CA LEU A 158 -10.22 -35.40 -4.85
C LEU A 158 -11.02 -36.07 -3.72
N ALA A 159 -11.42 -35.31 -2.70
CA ALA A 159 -12.00 -35.86 -1.47
C ALA A 159 -13.49 -36.23 -1.60
N LYS A 160 -14.23 -35.64 -2.54
CA LYS A 160 -15.66 -35.91 -2.75
C LYS A 160 -15.94 -36.86 -3.92
N ASN A 161 -14.91 -37.30 -4.64
CA ASN A 161 -15.03 -38.38 -5.63
C ASN A 161 -14.78 -39.72 -4.94
N GLN A 162 -15.76 -40.62 -4.99
CA GLN A 162 -15.68 -41.91 -4.29
C GLN A 162 -14.49 -42.77 -4.71
N LEU A 163 -14.18 -42.82 -6.02
CA LEU A 163 -13.05 -43.58 -6.54
C LEU A 163 -11.72 -43.00 -6.06
N TYR A 164 -11.57 -41.68 -6.13
CA TYR A 164 -10.33 -41.03 -5.72
C TYR A 164 -10.16 -41.03 -4.19
N ALA A 165 -11.24 -40.93 -3.43
CA ALA A 165 -11.22 -41.08 -1.98
C ALA A 165 -10.82 -42.51 -1.57
N ALA A 166 -11.33 -43.54 -2.26
CA ALA A 166 -10.89 -44.92 -2.04
C ALA A 166 -9.40 -45.10 -2.36
N MET A 167 -8.93 -44.52 -3.46
CA MET A 167 -7.50 -44.51 -3.81
C MET A 167 -6.66 -43.81 -2.74
N MET A 168 -7.06 -42.63 -2.26
CA MET A 168 -6.37 -41.94 -1.17
C MET A 168 -6.28 -42.79 0.10
N THR A 169 -7.37 -43.50 0.44
CA THR A 169 -7.40 -44.37 1.62
C THR A 169 -6.48 -45.59 1.42
N SER A 170 -6.42 -46.15 0.22
CA SER A 170 -5.52 -47.26 -0.08
C SER A 170 -4.04 -46.87 -0.05
N VAL A 171 -3.70 -45.63 -0.42
CA VAL A 171 -2.30 -45.16 -0.47
C VAL A 171 -1.85 -44.60 0.88
N ASN A 172 -2.67 -43.77 1.53
CA ASN A 172 -2.30 -43.01 2.73
C ASN A 172 -2.90 -43.60 4.02
N GLY A 173 -3.86 -44.51 3.93
CA GLY A 173 -4.53 -45.08 5.09
C GLY A 173 -3.65 -46.10 5.83
N VAL A 174 -3.92 -46.28 7.12
CA VAL A 174 -3.26 -47.31 7.93
C VAL A 174 -3.70 -48.68 7.41
N GLN A 175 -2.74 -49.48 6.94
CA GLN A 175 -2.99 -50.85 6.50
C GLN A 175 -2.99 -51.76 7.72
N SER A 176 -4.14 -52.35 8.05
CA SER A 176 -4.22 -53.40 9.06
C SER A 176 -4.05 -54.75 8.39
N VAL A 177 -2.96 -55.45 8.71
CA VAL A 177 -2.76 -56.85 8.31
C VAL A 177 -3.41 -57.71 9.40
N GLY A 178 -4.51 -58.36 9.05
CA GLY A 178 -5.15 -59.38 9.90
C GLY A 178 -4.48 -60.74 9.76
#